data_AF-A0A2V9QUL3-F1
#
_entry.id   AF-A0A2V9QUL3-F1
#
_cell.length_a   1.000
_cell.length_b   1.000
_cell.length_c   1.000
_cell.angle_alpha   90.00
_cell.angle_beta   90.00
_cell.angle_gamma   90.00
#
_symmetry.space_group_name_H-M   'P 1'
#
loop_
_entity.id
_entity.type
_entity.pdbx_description
1 polymer ?
#
loop_
_entity_poly.entity_id
_entity_poly.type
_entity_poly.pdbx_seq_one_letter_code
_entity_poly.pdbx_strand_id
1 'polypeptide(L)'
;MGQKEFFINAIELVDVHGGTNIPTVVYYRQRNEPSVGNEALSLARDREDLNEDFKVDLGNQKPGSLSVRRFYCADKNERSAGEITASFLQGVVSNVSRCSKHGI
;
A
#
# COMPACT_ATOMS: atom_id res chain seq x y z
N MET A 1 32.27 -23.40 25.01
CA MET A 1 30.98 -23.14 24.33
C MET A 1 30.75 -21.64 24.36
N GLY A 2 30.88 -20.96 23.22
CA GLY A 2 30.66 -19.51 23.13
C GLY A 2 29.18 -19.23 22.93
N GLN A 3 28.58 -18.48 23.86
CA GLN A 3 27.19 -18.05 23.80
C GLN A 3 27.07 -17.02 22.67
N LYS A 4 26.39 -17.37 21.57
CA LYS A 4 26.04 -16.41 20.51
C LYS A 4 24.92 -15.51 21.05
N GLU A 5 25.26 -14.29 21.41
CA GLU A 5 24.26 -13.23 21.63
C GLU A 5 23.64 -12.85 20.28
N PHE A 6 22.35 -13.13 20.13
CA PHE A 6 21.56 -12.61 19.03
C PHE A 6 21.18 -11.17 19.35
N PHE A 7 21.96 -10.21 18.86
CA PHE A 7 21.53 -8.82 18.80
C PHE A 7 20.46 -8.68 17.71
N ILE A 8 19.19 -8.73 18.10
CA ILE A 8 18.09 -8.30 17.22
C ILE A 8 18.10 -6.77 17.25
N ASN A 9 18.70 -6.15 16.24
CA ASN A 9 18.50 -4.74 15.97
C ASN A 9 17.09 -4.57 15.40
N ALA A 10 16.11 -4.29 16.26
CA ALA A 10 14.82 -3.81 15.79
C ALA A 10 14.98 -2.34 15.37
N ILE A 11 14.62 -2.02 14.13
CA ILE A 11 14.53 -0.63 13.70
C ILE A 11 13.33 -0.02 14.40
N GLU A 12 13.51 1.10 15.09
CA GLU A 12 12.40 1.83 15.70
C GLU A 12 11.42 2.26 14.61
N LEU A 13 10.15 1.90 14.79
CA LEU A 13 9.10 2.25 13.84
C LEU A 13 8.79 3.74 13.97
N VAL A 14 8.81 4.45 12.84
CA VAL A 14 8.47 5.86 12.77
C VAL A 14 6.95 6.02 12.64
N ASP A 15 6.38 7.01 13.33
CA ASP A 15 4.98 7.37 13.16
C ASP A 15 4.76 7.97 11.76
N VAL A 16 3.87 7.35 10.99
CA VAL A 16 3.43 7.84 9.69
C VAL A 16 1.89 7.95 9.73
N HIS A 17 1.39 9.18 9.82
CA HIS A 17 -0.05 9.50 9.87
C HIS A 17 -0.79 8.90 11.09
N GLY A 18 -0.20 8.95 12.30
CA GLY A 18 -0.83 8.52 13.54
C GLY A 18 -0.73 7.01 13.80
N GLY A 19 0.16 6.32 13.07
CA GLY A 19 0.35 4.88 13.16
C GLY A 19 1.79 4.49 12.84
N THR A 20 2.27 3.44 13.49
CA THR A 20 3.60 2.85 13.22
C THR A 20 3.58 1.84 12.07
N ASN A 21 2.43 1.69 11.41
CA ASN A 21 2.23 0.84 10.26
C ASN A 21 1.41 1.56 9.18
N ILE A 22 1.64 1.18 7.93
CA ILE A 22 0.84 1.63 6.79
C ILE A 22 -0.01 0.44 6.35
N PRO A 23 -1.33 0.45 6.60
CA PRO A 23 -2.23 -0.58 6.09
C PRO A 23 -2.04 -0.72 4.58
N THR A 24 -1.98 -1.94 4.08
CA THR A 24 -1.74 -2.14 2.65
C THR A 24 -3.03 -2.10 1.87
N VAL A 25 -3.58 -0.89 1.76
CA VAL A 25 -4.87 -0.64 1.16
C VAL A 25 -4.78 0.56 0.23
N VAL A 26 -5.57 0.55 -0.84
CA VAL A 26 -5.71 1.66 -1.79
C VAL A 26 -7.19 2.00 -1.94
N TYR A 27 -7.50 3.29 -1.98
CA TYR A 27 -8.83 3.80 -2.29
C TYR A 27 -8.78 4.72 -3.51
N TYR A 28 -9.54 4.37 -4.54
CA TYR A 28 -9.68 5.17 -5.75
C TYR A 28 -10.93 6.02 -5.69
N ARG A 29 -10.76 7.34 -5.70
CA ARG A 29 -11.85 8.32 -5.81
C ARG A 29 -11.97 8.81 -7.24
N GLN A 30 -13.20 9.09 -7.67
CA GLN A 30 -13.40 9.70 -8.99
C GLN A 30 -12.63 11.02 -9.10
N ARG A 31 -11.85 11.16 -10.17
CA ARG A 31 -11.11 12.38 -10.56
C ARG A 31 -10.12 12.90 -9.51
N ASN A 32 -9.65 12.05 -8.61
CA ASN A 32 -8.63 12.41 -7.60
C ASN A 32 -7.49 11.41 -7.64
N GLU A 33 -6.34 11.81 -7.08
CA GLU A 33 -5.24 10.89 -6.81
C GLU A 33 -5.69 9.79 -5.84
N PRO A 34 -5.17 8.56 -6.01
CA PRO A 34 -5.47 7.46 -5.10
C PRO A 34 -4.91 7.75 -3.69
N SER A 35 -5.72 7.45 -2.68
CA SER A 35 -5.30 7.50 -1.28
C SER A 35 -4.81 6.10 -0.85
N VAL A 36 -3.86 6.05 0.08
CA VAL A 36 -3.24 4.79 0.54
C VAL A 36 -3.21 4.70 2.07
N GLY A 37 -3.18 3.49 2.60
CA GLY A 37 -3.01 3.26 4.04
C GLY A 37 -4.12 3.86 4.89
N ASN A 38 -3.76 4.49 6.01
CA ASN A 38 -4.73 5.06 6.95
C ASN A 38 -5.60 6.15 6.29
N GLU A 39 -5.06 6.90 5.32
CA GLU A 39 -5.84 7.89 4.58
C GLU A 39 -6.96 7.21 3.78
N ALA A 40 -6.65 6.13 3.07
CA ALA A 40 -7.65 5.33 2.35
C ALA A 40 -8.73 4.79 3.30
N LEU A 41 -8.33 4.24 4.45
CA LEU A 41 -9.28 3.74 5.46
C LEU A 41 -10.23 4.85 5.96
N SER A 42 -9.72 6.08 6.14
CA SER A 42 -10.53 7.20 6.64
C SER A 42 -11.50 7.78 5.59
N LEU A 43 -11.21 7.58 4.30
CA LEU A 43 -11.96 8.16 3.19
C LEU A 43 -12.99 7.21 2.58
N ALA A 44 -12.77 5.91 2.65
CA ALA A 44 -13.73 4.91 2.19
C ALA A 44 -14.95 4.88 3.12
N ARG A 45 -16.15 4.78 2.53
CA ARG A 45 -17.39 4.63 3.31
C ARG A 45 -17.60 3.19 3.71
N ASP A 46 -17.39 2.30 2.75
CA ASP A 46 -17.58 0.87 2.89
C ASP A 46 -16.26 0.16 2.61
N ARG A 47 -16.03 -0.96 3.31
CA ARG A 47 -14.79 -1.74 3.14
C ARG A 47 -14.66 -2.31 1.72
N GLU A 48 -15.77 -2.57 1.05
CA GLU A 48 -15.81 -3.08 -0.32
C GLU A 48 -15.27 -2.08 -1.36
N ASP A 49 -15.20 -0.79 -1.00
CA ASP A 49 -14.60 0.25 -1.85
C ASP A 49 -13.06 0.22 -1.82
N LEU A 50 -12.48 -0.49 -0.85
CA LEU A 50 -11.03 -0.60 -0.67
C LEU A 50 -10.46 -1.76 -1.47
N ASN A 51 -9.25 -1.54 -2.01
CA ASN A 51 -8.43 -2.61 -2.55
C ASN A 51 -7.39 -3.01 -1.51
N GLU A 52 -7.53 -4.18 -0.85
CA GLU A 52 -6.69 -4.62 0.28
C GLU A 52 -5.80 -5.85 -0.05
N ASP A 53 -6.28 -6.79 -0.86
CA ASP A 53 -5.62 -8.09 -1.07
C ASP A 53 -4.75 -8.19 -2.34
N PHE A 54 -4.52 -7.06 -3.01
CA PHE A 54 -3.80 -7.01 -4.28
C PHE A 54 -2.36 -7.57 -4.21
N LYS A 55 -1.73 -7.64 -3.03
CA LYS A 55 -0.42 -8.29 -2.84
C LYS A 55 -0.47 -9.81 -3.04
N VAL A 56 -1.55 -10.44 -2.58
CA VAL A 56 -1.76 -11.88 -2.77
C VAL A 56 -2.02 -12.16 -4.25
N ASP A 57 -2.86 -11.35 -4.88
CA ASP A 57 -3.14 -11.44 -6.32
C ASP A 57 -1.88 -11.23 -7.18
N LEU A 58 -1.02 -10.28 -6.80
CA LEU A 58 0.26 -10.06 -7.46
C LEU A 58 1.16 -11.29 -7.36
N GLY A 59 1.25 -11.90 -6.17
CA GLY A 59 2.04 -13.11 -5.94
C GLY A 59 1.54 -14.33 -6.71
N ASN A 60 0.23 -14.38 -7.01
CA ASN A 60 -0.39 -15.46 -7.78
C ASN A 60 -0.23 -15.30 -9.30
N GLN A 61 0.30 -14.17 -9.78
CA GLN A 61 0.47 -13.93 -11.20
C GLN A 61 1.61 -14.78 -11.77
N LYS A 62 1.29 -15.68 -12.71
CA LYS A 62 2.30 -16.48 -13.40
C LYS A 62 3.15 -15.61 -14.33
N PRO A 63 4.49 -15.71 -14.29
CA PRO A 63 5.35 -15.06 -15.26
C PRO A 63 4.98 -15.47 -16.69
N GLY A 64 4.82 -14.49 -17.58
CA GLY A 64 4.45 -14.73 -18.98
C GLY A 64 2.97 -15.02 -19.24
N SER A 65 2.09 -14.93 -18.23
CA SER A 65 0.64 -15.00 -18.46
C SER A 65 0.17 -13.83 -19.33
N LEU A 66 -0.56 -14.15 -20.41
CA LEU A 66 -1.17 -13.15 -21.30
C LEU A 66 -2.44 -12.51 -20.70
N SER A 67 -3.11 -13.21 -19.79
CA SER A 67 -4.27 -12.68 -19.08
C SER A 67 -3.84 -12.19 -17.69
N VAL A 68 -4.11 -10.91 -17.44
CA VAL A 68 -3.93 -10.27 -16.13
C VAL A 68 -5.30 -10.10 -15.51
N ARG A 69 -5.52 -10.65 -14.32
CA ARG A 69 -6.75 -10.46 -13.56
C ARG A 69 -6.95 -8.97 -13.28
N ARG A 70 -8.16 -8.47 -13.52
CA ARG A 70 -8.57 -7.10 -13.19
C ARG A 70 -9.60 -7.09 -12.07
N PHE A 71 -9.61 -6.00 -11.31
CA PHE A 71 -10.44 -5.78 -10.14
C PHE A 71 -11.20 -4.47 -10.34
N TYR A 72 -12.49 -4.47 -10.00
CA TYR A 72 -13.30 -3.28 -10.01
C TYR A 72 -12.92 -2.38 -8.83
N CYS A 73 -12.70 -1.10 -9.08
CA CYS A 73 -12.36 -0.11 -8.06
C CYS A 73 -13.55 0.85 -7.84
N ALA A 74 -13.57 1.52 -6.68
CA ALA A 74 -14.64 2.46 -6.31
C ALA A 74 -14.83 3.64 -7.29
N ASP A 75 -13.82 3.98 -8.09
CA ASP A 75 -13.91 5.00 -9.13
C ASP A 75 -14.56 4.51 -10.44
N LYS A 76 -15.06 3.27 -10.45
CA LYS A 76 -15.70 2.57 -11.58
C LYS A 76 -14.75 2.11 -12.69
N ASN A 77 -13.44 2.18 -12.45
CA ASN A 77 -12.44 1.65 -13.36
C ASN A 77 -11.94 0.28 -12.90
N GLU A 78 -11.52 -0.54 -13.85
CA GLU A 78 -10.87 -1.80 -13.54
C GLU A 78 -9.34 -1.65 -13.55
N ARG A 79 -8.67 -2.28 -12.59
CA ARG A 79 -7.20 -2.28 -12.48
C ARG A 79 -6.67 -3.66 -12.17
N SER A 80 -5.48 -3.97 -12.64
CA SER A 80 -4.74 -5.18 -12.27
C SER A 80 -4.08 -5.04 -10.90
N ALA A 81 -3.71 -6.17 -10.31
CA ALA A 81 -2.93 -6.20 -9.07
C ALA A 81 -1.62 -5.40 -9.19
N GLY A 82 -0.97 -5.43 -10.36
CA GLY A 82 0.23 -4.65 -10.63
C GLY A 82 -0.02 -3.14 -10.65
N GLU A 83 -1.10 -2.69 -11.30
CA GLU A 83 -1.51 -1.26 -11.31
C GLU A 83 -1.85 -0.75 -9.90
N ILE A 84 -2.55 -1.56 -9.10
CA ILE A 84 -2.89 -1.22 -7.71
C ILE A 84 -1.62 -1.17 -6.86
N THR A 85 -0.70 -2.13 -7.05
CA THR A 85 0.60 -2.14 -6.35
C THR A 85 1.43 -0.90 -6.69
N ALA A 86 1.51 -0.52 -7.96
CA ALA A 86 2.23 0.66 -8.40
C ALA A 86 1.65 1.93 -7.74
N SER A 87 0.31 2.05 -7.71
CA SER A 87 -0.39 3.16 -7.04
C SER A 87 -0.06 3.21 -5.54
N PHE A 88 -0.08 2.05 -4.87
CA PHE A 88 0.26 1.96 -3.44
C PHE A 88 1.70 2.44 -3.17
N LEU A 89 2.68 1.90 -3.90
CA LEU A 89 4.09 2.26 -3.72
C LEU A 89 4.33 3.75 -4.03
N GLN A 90 3.72 4.27 -5.09
CA GLN A 90 3.82 5.68 -5.42
C GLN A 90 3.25 6.57 -4.32
N GLY A 91 2.10 6.22 -3.74
CA GLY A 91 1.50 6.93 -2.62
C GLY A 91 2.40 6.91 -1.37
N VAL A 92 2.93 5.74 -1.01
CA VAL A 92 3.83 5.59 0.15
C VAL A 92 5.12 6.40 -0.02
N VAL A 93 5.79 6.27 -1.17
CA VAL A 93 7.04 7.00 -1.44
C VAL A 93 6.81 8.51 -1.46
N SER A 94 5.66 8.96 -2.00
CA SER A 94 5.29 10.38 -2.01
C SER A 94 5.09 10.92 -0.60
N ASN A 95 4.47 10.16 0.31
CA ASN A 95 4.28 10.55 1.70
C ASN A 95 5.61 10.64 2.46
N VAL A 96 6.49 9.64 2.29
CA VAL A 96 7.85 9.68 2.88
C VAL A 96 8.64 10.88 2.38
N SER A 97 8.58 11.17 1.07
CA SER A 97 9.28 12.31 0.46
C SER A 97 8.77 13.66 0.98
N ARG A 98 7.49 13.75 1.35
CA ARG A 98 6.91 14.97 1.97
C ARG A 98 7.38 15.15 3.41
N CYS A 99 7.42 14.07 4.20
CA CYS A 99 7.95 14.09 5.56
C CYS A 99 9.43 14.47 5.58
N SER A 100 10.24 13.95 4.64
CA SER A 100 11.66 14.29 4.52
C SER A 100 11.93 15.76 4.15
N LYS A 101 10.94 16.47 3.57
CA LYS A 101 11.07 17.91 3.25
C LYS A 101 10.66 18.83 4.40
N HIS A 102 9.98 18.31 5.41
CA HIS A 102 9.57 19.06 6.61
C HIS A 102 10.38 18.67 7.86
N GLY A 103 11.31 17.73 7.73
CA GLY A 103 12.22 17.31 8.79
C GLY A 103 13.68 17.55 8.38
N ILE A 104 14.20 18.70 8.80
CA ILE A 104 15.57 19.12 9.22
C ILE A 104 15.74 20.59 8.85
#